data_AF-A0A4Q2S9M1-F1
#
_entry.id   AF-A0A4Q2S9M1-F1
#
_cell.length_a   1.000
_cell.length_b   1.000
_cell.length_c   1.000
_cell.angle_alpha   90.00
_cell.angle_beta   90.00
_cell.angle_gamma   90.00
#
_symmetry.space_group_name_H-M   'P 1'
#
loop_
_entity.id
_entity.type
_entity.pdbx_description
1 polymer ?
#
loop_
_entity_poly.entity_id
_entity_poly.type
_entity_poly.pdbx_seq_one_letter_code
_entity_poly.pdbx_strand_id
1 'polypeptide(L)'
;FNQTVASLSAQGYKMIFATSYGYVNKALAAKYPNILFEQATGTDVSKNLSEYFGRGEDTIFLSGMAAGYASKTGKIGDVLAFP
;
A
#
# COMPACT_ATOMS: atom_id res chain seq x y z
N PHE A 1 4.21 -10.91 7.44
CA PHE A 1 2.86 -10.41 7.78
C PHE A 1 1.94 -11.48 8.40
N ASN A 2 1.98 -12.76 7.96
CA ASN A 2 1.11 -13.83 8.50
C ASN A 2 1.09 -13.94 10.04
N GLN A 3 2.27 -13.95 10.69
CA GLN A 3 2.37 -14.02 12.15
C GLN A 3 1.71 -12.82 12.83
N THR A 4 1.88 -11.62 12.27
CA THR A 4 1.24 -10.39 12.76
C THR A 4 -0.28 -10.48 12.68
N VAL A 5 -0.83 -10.94 11.56
CA VAL A 5 -2.28 -11.15 11.40
C VAL A 5 -2.81 -12.17 12.40
N ALA A 6 -2.10 -13.27 12.61
CA ALA A 6 -2.48 -14.26 13.61
C ALA A 6 -2.52 -13.66 15.02
N SER A 7 -1.51 -12.87 15.39
CA SER A 7 -1.45 -12.20 16.70
C SER A 7 -2.58 -11.18 16.89
N LEU A 8 -2.84 -10.32 15.90
CA LEU A 8 -3.92 -9.34 15.97
C LEU A 8 -5.30 -10.01 16.00
N SER A 9 -5.48 -11.09 15.22
CA SER A 9 -6.69 -11.90 15.26
C SER A 9 -6.94 -12.50 16.65
N ALA A 10 -5.91 -13.07 17.27
CA ALA A 10 -5.99 -13.63 18.62
C ALA A 10 -6.31 -12.58 19.70
N GLN A 11 -5.87 -11.33 19.49
CA GLN A 11 -6.22 -10.18 20.34
C GLN A 11 -7.65 -9.66 20.11
N GLY A 12 -8.37 -10.19 19.12
CA GLY A 12 -9.78 -9.87 18.88
C GLY A 12 -10.04 -8.75 17.87
N TYR A 13 -9.00 -8.19 17.24
CA TYR A 13 -9.18 -7.16 16.20
C TYR A 13 -9.97 -7.71 15.01
N LYS A 14 -10.91 -6.91 14.50
CA LYS A 14 -11.82 -7.27 13.40
C LYS A 14 -11.53 -6.57 12.07
N MET A 15 -10.62 -5.60 12.09
CA MET A 15 -10.17 -4.88 10.91
C MET A 15 -8.66 -4.67 11.00
N ILE A 16 -7.95 -4.92 9.90
CA ILE A 16 -6.49 -4.79 9.82
C ILE A 16 -6.13 -3.98 8.58
N PHE A 17 -5.42 -2.87 8.79
CA PHE A 17 -4.85 -2.07 7.72
C PHE A 17 -3.41 -2.53 7.45
N ALA A 18 -3.15 -2.96 6.23
CA ALA A 18 -1.85 -3.36 5.75
C ALA A 18 -1.25 -2.22 4.91
N THR A 19 -0.34 -1.45 5.51
CA THR A 19 0.12 -0.16 4.98
C THR A 19 1.30 -0.27 4.00
N SER A 20 1.42 -1.38 3.28
CA SER A 20 2.48 -1.59 2.29
C SER A 20 2.03 -2.62 1.26
N TYR A 21 2.52 -2.46 0.03
CA TYR A 21 2.32 -3.42 -1.03
C TYR A 21 2.73 -4.85 -0.60
N GLY A 22 1.91 -5.84 -0.99
CA GLY A 22 2.23 -7.26 -0.83
C GLY A 22 2.05 -7.84 0.58
N TYR A 23 1.56 -7.08 1.55
CA TYR A 23 1.37 -7.57 2.92
C TYR A 23 0.20 -8.55 3.06
N VAL A 24 -0.90 -8.31 2.34
CA VAL A 24 -2.08 -9.18 2.34
C VAL A 24 -2.36 -9.64 0.92
N ASN A 25 -2.69 -10.92 0.78
CA ASN A 25 -3.18 -11.51 -0.46
C ASN A 25 -4.49 -12.26 -0.22
N LYS A 26 -5.16 -12.68 -1.29
CA LYS A 26 -6.43 -13.41 -1.20
C LYS A 26 -6.34 -14.67 -0.33
N ALA A 27 -5.23 -15.40 -0.39
CA ALA A 27 -5.03 -16.62 0.38
C ALA A 27 -4.93 -16.36 1.90
N LEU A 28 -4.30 -15.25 2.30
CA LEU A 28 -4.25 -14.83 3.69
C LEU A 28 -5.62 -14.35 4.17
N ALA A 29 -6.29 -13.49 3.40
CA ALA A 29 -7.61 -12.98 3.74
C ALA A 29 -8.64 -14.12 3.93
N ALA A 30 -8.59 -15.14 3.07
CA ALA A 30 -9.47 -16.31 3.15
C ALA A 30 -9.28 -17.16 4.42
N LYS A 31 -8.11 -17.13 5.06
CA LYS A 31 -7.87 -17.82 6.35
C LYS A 31 -8.58 -17.14 7.53
N TYR A 32 -8.97 -15.88 7.37
CA TYR A 32 -9.58 -15.06 8.41
C TYR A 32 -10.85 -14.39 7.91
N PRO A 33 -11.90 -15.17 7.56
CA PRO A 33 -13.11 -14.64 6.90
C PRO A 33 -13.89 -13.62 7.76
N ASN A 34 -13.65 -13.60 9.08
CA ASN A 34 -14.28 -12.68 10.03
C ASN A 34 -13.45 -11.40 10.29
N ILE A 35 -12.33 -11.23 9.60
CA ILE A 35 -11.50 -10.02 9.65
C ILE A 35 -11.62 -9.30 8.31
N LEU A 36 -11.84 -8.00 8.37
CA LEU A 36 -11.78 -7.10 7.22
C LEU A 36 -10.33 -6.64 7.03
N PHE A 37 -9.83 -6.72 5.81
CA PHE A 37 -8.50 -6.27 5.45
C PHE A 37 -8.59 -5.08 4.50
N GLU A 38 -7.80 -4.06 4.78
CA GLU A 38 -7.58 -2.91 3.90
C GLU A 38 -6.10 -2.89 3.52
N GLN A 39 -5.76 -2.96 2.25
CA GLN A 39 -4.37 -2.95 1.80
C GLN A 39 -4.00 -1.68 1.04
N ALA A 40 -2.86 -1.09 1.39
CA ALA A 40 -2.28 0.01 0.65
C ALA A 40 -1.72 -0.49 -0.67
N THR A 41 -2.10 0.17 -1.78
CA THR A 41 -1.44 0.09 -3.09
C THR A 41 -1.44 -1.31 -3.73
N GLY A 42 -2.26 -2.23 -3.22
CA GLY A 42 -2.32 -3.61 -3.68
C GLY A 42 -3.14 -3.78 -4.95
N THR A 43 -3.34 -5.03 -5.35
CA THR A 43 -4.21 -5.38 -6.50
C THR A 43 -5.24 -6.45 -6.18
N ASP A 44 -5.05 -7.16 -5.07
CA ASP A 44 -5.93 -8.24 -4.64
C ASP A 44 -7.21 -7.69 -3.98
N VAL A 45 -8.37 -8.05 -4.51
CA VAL A 45 -9.67 -7.70 -3.90
C VAL A 45 -10.49 -8.97 -3.69
N SER A 46 -11.17 -9.07 -2.55
CA SER A 46 -12.06 -10.19 -2.20
C SER A 46 -13.18 -9.72 -1.25
N LYS A 47 -14.06 -10.62 -0.80
CA LYS A 47 -15.19 -10.27 0.07
C LYS A 47 -14.78 -9.60 1.39
N ASN A 48 -13.58 -9.90 1.90
CA ASN A 48 -13.05 -9.35 3.15
C ASN A 48 -11.67 -8.69 2.95
N LEU A 49 -11.32 -8.34 1.72
CA LEU A 49 -10.08 -7.67 1.37
C LEU A 49 -10.37 -6.56 0.35
N SER A 50 -10.15 -5.33 0.78
CA SER A 50 -10.26 -4.12 -0.03
C SER A 50 -8.90 -3.48 -0.20
N GLU A 51 -8.80 -2.61 -1.20
CA GLU A 51 -7.60 -1.87 -1.55
C GLU A 51 -7.85 -0.37 -1.38
N TYR A 52 -6.80 0.33 -0.94
CA TYR A 52 -6.79 1.78 -0.90
C TYR A 52 -5.48 2.34 -1.44
N PHE A 53 -5.60 3.31 -2.33
CA PHE A 53 -4.48 4.14 -2.74
C PHE A 53 -4.95 5.54 -3.14
N GLY A 54 -4.07 6.52 -2.99
CA GLY A 54 -4.28 7.86 -3.52
C GLY A 54 -3.83 7.97 -4.97
N ARG A 55 -4.01 9.15 -5.57
CA ARG A 55 -3.41 9.49 -6.87
C ARG A 55 -1.94 9.89 -6.70
N GLY A 56 -1.07 8.91 -6.54
CA GLY A 56 0.37 9.14 -6.33
C GLY A 56 1.02 9.85 -7.52
N GLU A 57 0.56 9.55 -8.73
CA GLU A 57 0.99 10.15 -9.98
C GLU A 57 0.83 11.68 -10.02
N ASP A 58 -0.24 12.22 -9.41
CA ASP A 58 -0.48 13.66 -9.33
C ASP A 58 0.62 14.34 -8.50
N THR A 59 1.02 13.70 -7.39
CA THR A 59 2.09 14.22 -6.53
C THR A 59 3.45 14.17 -7.22
N ILE A 60 3.73 13.08 -7.95
CA ILE A 60 4.97 12.92 -8.72
C ILE A 60 5.05 13.99 -9.82
N PHE A 61 3.95 14.24 -10.54
CA PHE A 61 3.89 15.26 -11.59
C PHE A 61 4.19 16.66 -11.04
N LEU A 62 3.52 17.07 -9.95
CA LEU A 62 3.75 18.35 -9.30
C LEU A 62 5.20 18.49 -8.79
N SER A 63 5.75 17.42 -8.21
CA SER A 63 7.13 17.38 -7.72
C SER A 63 8.14 17.52 -8.87
N GLY A 64 7.89 16.87 -10.00
CA GLY A 64 8.70 16.98 -11.21
C GLY A 64 8.71 18.40 -11.79
N MET A 65 7.56 19.08 -11.82
CA MET A 65 7.49 20.49 -12.23
C MET A 65 8.30 21.40 -11.30
N ALA A 66 8.18 21.21 -9.99
CA ALA A 66 8.95 21.97 -9.00
C ALA A 66 10.47 21.73 -9.14
N ALA A 67 10.88 20.46 -9.31
CA ALA A 67 12.28 20.10 -9.53
C ALA A 67 12.84 20.68 -10.84
N GLY A 68 12.03 20.66 -11.90
CA GLY A 68 12.36 21.28 -13.18
C GLY A 68 12.57 22.80 -13.06
N TYR A 69 11.66 23.49 -12.36
CA TYR A 69 11.77 24.93 -12.09
C TYR A 69 13.02 25.28 -11.26
N ALA A 70 13.35 24.47 -10.26
CA ALA A 70 14.49 24.71 -9.37
C ALA A 70 15.86 24.36 -9.99
N SER A 71 15.89 23.54 -11.05
CA SER A 71 17.14 23.03 -11.63
C SER A 71 17.87 24.09 -12.45
N LYS A 72 19.17 24.29 -12.16
CA LYS A 72 20.05 25.17 -12.97
C LYS A 72 20.59 24.49 -14.22
N THR A 73 20.58 23.15 -14.27
CA THR A 73 21.21 22.36 -15.34
C THR A 73 20.20 21.60 -16.20
N GLY A 74 18.92 21.62 -15.83
CA GLY A 74 17.86 20.84 -16.47
C GLY A 74 17.95 19.33 -16.23
N LYS A 75 18.92 18.86 -15.42
CA LYS A 75 19.02 17.45 -15.02
C LYS A 75 18.21 17.23 -13.75
N ILE A 76 17.33 16.24 -13.77
CA ILE A 76 16.53 15.77 -12.63
C ILE A 76 16.83 14.29 -12.40
N GLY A 77 16.66 13.83 -11.16
CA GLY A 77 16.82 12.43 -10.77
C GLY A 77 15.73 12.03 -9.80
N ASP A 78 15.35 10.76 -9.86
CA ASP A 78 14.35 10.15 -8.98
C ASP A 78 14.93 8.85 -8.40
N VAL A 79 14.74 8.64 -7.10
CA VAL A 79 15.29 7.49 -6.36
C VAL A 79 14.12 6.67 -5.86
N LEU A 80 13.84 5.59 -6.58
CA LEU A 80 12.71 4.70 -6.30
C LEU A 80 13.12 3.56 -5.36
N ALA A 81 12.16 3.10 -4.55
CA ALA A 81 12.43 2.09 -3.52
C ALA A 81 12.61 0.66 -4.08
N PHE A 82 11.79 0.27 -5.06
CA PHE A 82 11.80 -1.07 -5.65
C PHE A 82 11.89 -0.97 -7.19
N PRO A 83 12.65 -1.88 -7.86
CA PRO A 83 12.74 -1.94 -9.33
C PRO A 83 11.54 -2.65 -9.98
#